data_AF-A0A523RSZ0-F1
#
_entry.id   AF-A0A523RSZ0-F1
#
_cell.length_a   1.000
_cell.length_b   1.000
_cell.length_c   1.000
_cell.angle_alpha   90.00
_cell.angle_beta   90.00
_cell.angle_gamma   90.00
#
_symmetry.space_group_name_H-M   'P 1'
#
loop_
_entity.id
_entity.type
_entity.pdbx_description
1 polymer ?
#
loop_
_entity_poly.entity_id
_entity_poly.type
_entity_poly.pdbx_seq_one_letter_code
_entity_poly.pdbx_strand_id
1 'polypeptide(L)'
;MKKFNSSTVVVAHVSGGYLDIVRAAEPDIEQSIIYTSHQARSTSREALETLQESLAELKDVLSIPIEPRTTLREIISATADYQFGKGAGDLLVPENAKLKGKPYKLILCQIDGVQVCSYVAESGNLSLTLEGGKRIASLNRYWVRLDVESVKGGSIFAVGVQEADVAIRPGDEVIVINNDNVVIGVGRSDMSGREMCELNRGRAVTLRHKVE
;
A
#
# COMPACT_ATOMS: atom_id res chain seq x y z
N MET A 1 19.64 4.34 6.60
CA MET A 1 18.32 4.84 6.12
C MET A 1 18.55 5.98 5.12
N LYS A 2 18.67 5.71 3.82
CA LYS A 2 18.80 6.77 2.77
C LYS A 2 17.49 6.98 2.01
N LYS A 3 16.36 6.95 2.70
CA LYS A 3 15.03 7.12 2.06
C LYS A 3 14.78 8.59 1.69
N PHE A 4 15.37 9.52 2.45
CA PHE A 4 15.23 10.96 2.25
C PHE A 4 16.59 11.59 2.02
N ASN A 5 16.62 12.65 1.21
CA ASN A 5 17.84 13.41 0.95
C ASN A 5 18.23 14.18 2.22
N SER A 6 19.51 14.44 2.45
CA SER A 6 19.99 15.35 3.50
C SER A 6 19.41 16.76 3.34
N SER A 7 19.03 17.17 2.14
CA SER A 7 18.37 18.46 1.87
C SER A 7 16.89 18.50 2.28
N THR A 8 16.30 17.39 2.71
CA THR A 8 14.91 17.36 3.19
C THR A 8 14.83 18.07 4.54
N VAL A 9 13.85 18.96 4.71
CA VAL A 9 13.59 19.63 5.99
C VAL A 9 12.51 18.87 6.76
N VAL A 10 12.76 18.60 8.04
CA VAL A 10 11.82 17.92 8.94
C VAL A 10 11.16 18.97 9.83
N VAL A 11 9.83 19.09 9.78
CA VAL A 11 9.08 19.96 10.70
C VAL A 11 8.52 19.13 11.85
N ALA A 12 9.14 19.22 13.02
CA ALA A 12 8.74 18.53 14.24
C ALA A 12 7.67 19.33 15.01
N HIS A 13 6.41 19.16 14.62
CA HIS A 13 5.26 19.75 15.30
C HIS A 13 4.65 18.78 16.33
N VAL A 14 5.43 18.46 17.36
CA VAL A 14 5.06 17.50 18.41
C VAL A 14 5.43 18.02 19.79
N SER A 15 4.74 17.56 20.82
CA SER A 15 4.92 17.99 22.21
C SER A 15 4.95 16.81 23.18
N GLY A 16 5.40 17.06 24.42
CA GLY A 16 5.52 16.04 25.47
C GLY A 16 6.47 14.89 25.08
N GLY A 17 6.13 13.66 25.41
CA GLY A 17 7.00 12.49 25.15
C GLY A 17 7.37 12.29 23.67
N TYR A 18 6.55 12.77 22.72
CA TYR A 18 6.91 12.73 21.30
C TYR A 18 8.08 13.67 20.98
N LEU A 19 8.17 14.83 21.64
CA LEU A 19 9.31 15.73 21.49
C LEU A 19 10.59 15.08 22.03
N ASP A 20 10.49 14.38 23.17
CA ASP A 20 11.63 13.68 23.76
C ASP A 20 12.15 12.58 22.82
N ILE A 21 11.25 11.87 22.12
CA ILE A 21 11.62 10.89 21.09
C ILE A 21 12.35 11.56 19.92
N VAL A 22 11.84 12.68 19.40
CA VAL A 22 12.51 13.39 18.29
C VAL A 22 13.91 13.86 18.71
N ARG A 23 14.05 14.43 19.92
CA ARG A 23 15.34 14.88 20.45
C ARG A 23 16.33 13.73 20.68
N ALA A 24 15.84 12.58 21.13
CA ALA A 24 16.67 11.40 21.31
C ALA A 24 17.20 10.86 19.98
N ALA A 25 16.41 10.99 18.90
CA ALA A 25 16.78 10.56 17.55
C ALA A 25 17.58 11.62 16.77
N GLU A 26 17.56 12.89 17.19
CA GLU A 26 18.22 14.01 16.50
C GLU A 26 19.70 13.78 16.16
N PRO A 27 20.54 13.16 17.02
CA PRO A 27 21.94 12.87 16.68
C PRO A 27 22.11 11.93 15.48
N ASP A 28 21.11 11.11 15.17
CA ASP A 28 21.11 10.13 14.08
C ASP A 28 20.42 10.67 12.79
N ILE A 29 19.93 11.91 12.82
CA ILE A 29 19.20 12.54 11.72
C ILE A 29 20.13 13.53 11.00
N GLU A 30 20.41 13.26 9.72
CA GLU A 30 21.25 14.12 8.87
C GLU A 30 20.50 15.37 8.37
N GLN A 31 19.17 15.33 8.38
CA GLN A 31 18.29 16.41 7.92
C GLN A 31 18.19 17.55 8.94
N SER A 32 17.95 18.77 8.45
CA SER A 32 17.59 19.89 9.31
C SER A 32 16.21 19.68 9.95
N ILE A 33 16.13 19.83 11.27
CA ILE A 33 14.89 19.72 12.04
C ILE A 33 14.44 21.10 12.52
N ILE A 34 13.19 21.47 12.23
CA ILE A 34 12.53 22.69 12.71
C ILE A 34 11.48 22.28 13.75
N TYR A 35 11.65 22.71 14.99
CA TYR A 35 10.70 22.47 16.07
C TYR A 35 9.69 23.62 16.14
N THR A 36 8.39 23.31 16.11
CA THR A 36 7.34 24.35 16.08
C THR A 36 6.38 24.31 17.27
N SER A 37 6.36 23.24 18.06
CA SER A 37 5.59 23.21 19.33
C SER A 37 6.43 23.57 20.56
N HIS A 38 7.76 23.42 20.49
CA HIS A 38 8.68 23.53 21.63
C HIS A 38 8.13 22.81 22.88
N GLN A 39 8.12 23.46 24.06
CA GLN A 39 7.55 22.89 25.30
C GLN A 39 6.03 23.10 25.43
N ALA A 40 5.39 23.85 24.53
CA ALA A 40 3.96 24.11 24.56
C ALA A 40 3.18 22.91 23.98
N ARG A 41 1.87 22.89 24.21
CA ARG A 41 0.99 21.92 23.53
C ARG A 41 0.98 22.22 22.03
N SER A 42 1.03 21.19 21.20
CA SER A 42 1.00 21.33 19.74
C SER A 42 -0.23 22.07 19.22
N THR A 43 -1.35 22.01 19.95
CA THR A 43 -2.58 22.74 19.59
C THR A 43 -2.68 24.12 20.24
N SER A 44 -1.62 24.62 20.88
CA SER A 44 -1.60 25.96 21.46
C SER A 44 -1.54 27.01 20.34
N ARG A 45 -2.07 28.21 20.61
CA ARG A 45 -2.07 29.30 19.64
C ARG A 45 -0.65 29.62 19.15
N GLU A 46 0.28 29.75 20.10
CA GLU A 46 1.70 29.99 19.83
C GLU A 46 2.31 28.93 18.91
N ALA A 47 2.12 27.64 19.22
CA ALA A 47 2.64 26.55 18.39
C ALA A 47 2.05 26.53 16.97
N LEU A 48 0.76 26.88 16.83
CA LEU A 48 0.11 26.96 15.52
C LEU A 48 0.58 28.17 14.71
N GLU A 49 0.82 29.32 15.36
CA GLU A 49 1.41 30.51 14.75
C GLU A 49 2.83 30.20 14.24
N THR A 50 3.69 29.60 15.07
CA THR A 50 5.05 29.18 14.66
C THR A 50 5.03 28.14 13.53
N LEU A 51 4.10 27.17 13.57
CA LEU A 51 3.93 26.20 12.49
C LEU A 51 3.55 26.88 11.18
N GLN A 52 2.59 27.81 11.22
CA GLN A 52 2.14 28.54 10.05
C GLN A 52 3.27 29.36 9.42
N GLU A 53 4.03 30.09 10.24
CA GLU A 53 5.18 30.88 9.78
C GLU A 53 6.24 29.99 9.14
N SER A 54 6.64 28.90 9.82
CA SER A 54 7.62 27.94 9.31
C SER A 54 7.20 27.32 7.97
N LEU A 55 5.91 26.94 7.84
CA LEU A 55 5.40 26.36 6.60
C LEU A 55 5.32 27.39 5.46
N ALA A 56 5.03 28.66 5.77
CA ALA A 56 5.02 29.74 4.76
C ALA A 56 6.43 29.99 4.21
N GLU A 57 7.43 30.09 5.09
CA GLU A 57 8.83 30.25 4.68
C GLU A 57 9.32 29.06 3.84
N LEU A 58 9.03 27.82 4.28
CA LEU A 58 9.44 26.63 3.54
C LEU A 58 8.77 26.53 2.17
N LYS A 59 7.50 26.93 2.07
CA LYS A 59 6.79 26.94 0.79
C LYS A 59 7.49 27.83 -0.23
N ASP A 60 7.96 29.01 0.20
CA ASP A 60 8.64 29.97 -0.66
C ASP A 60 10.04 29.48 -1.03
N VAL A 61 10.81 28.98 -0.07
CA VAL A 61 12.18 28.48 -0.28
C VAL A 61 12.19 27.24 -1.18
N LEU A 62 11.28 26.29 -0.94
CA LEU A 62 11.26 25.00 -1.64
C LEU A 62 10.41 25.04 -2.92
N SER A 63 9.75 26.17 -3.22
CA SER A 63 8.88 26.33 -4.40
C SER A 63 7.87 25.18 -4.54
N ILE A 64 7.27 24.75 -3.42
CA ILE A 64 6.39 23.57 -3.40
C ILE A 64 5.13 23.88 -4.23
N PRO A 65 4.86 23.14 -5.32
CA PRO A 65 3.66 23.34 -6.11
C PRO A 65 2.42 23.03 -5.26
N ILE A 66 1.40 23.89 -5.36
CA ILE A 66 0.11 23.65 -4.73
C ILE A 66 -0.65 22.66 -5.61
N GLU A 67 -0.50 21.37 -5.32
CA GLU A 67 -1.30 20.34 -5.97
C GLU A 67 -2.64 20.14 -5.25
N PRO A 68 -3.71 19.75 -5.96
CA PRO A 68 -4.96 19.33 -5.34
C PRO A 68 -4.70 18.23 -4.31
N ARG A 69 -5.50 18.16 -3.24
CA ARG A 69 -5.39 17.08 -2.25
C ARG A 69 -5.53 15.72 -2.93
N THR A 70 -4.44 14.97 -2.99
CA THR A 70 -4.34 13.62 -3.58
C THR A 70 -4.45 12.51 -2.55
N THR A 71 -4.94 12.80 -1.34
CA THR A 71 -4.94 11.87 -0.19
C THR A 71 -5.50 10.48 -0.53
N LEU A 72 -6.57 10.37 -1.32
CA LEU A 72 -7.09 9.05 -1.73
C LEU A 72 -6.10 8.29 -2.60
N ARG A 73 -5.44 8.98 -3.54
CA ARG A 73 -4.44 8.41 -4.45
C ARG A 73 -3.20 8.02 -3.67
N GLU A 74 -2.74 8.85 -2.74
CA GLU A 74 -1.62 8.54 -1.84
C GLU A 74 -1.91 7.30 -0.99
N ILE A 75 -3.09 7.21 -0.38
CA ILE A 75 -3.49 6.04 0.42
C ILE A 75 -3.43 4.77 -0.43
N ILE A 76 -4.10 4.75 -1.59
CA ILE A 76 -4.11 3.54 -2.41
C ILE A 76 -2.72 3.23 -2.98
N SER A 77 -1.99 4.23 -3.50
CA SER A 77 -0.68 4.03 -4.10
C SER A 77 0.34 3.50 -3.08
N ALA A 78 0.42 4.12 -1.90
CA ALA A 78 1.32 3.67 -0.84
C ALA A 78 0.93 2.29 -0.30
N THR A 79 -0.37 2.00 -0.16
CA THR A 79 -0.83 0.67 0.30
C THR A 79 -0.53 -0.40 -0.75
N ALA A 80 -0.69 -0.09 -2.04
CA ALA A 80 -0.34 -1.00 -3.13
C ALA A 80 1.16 -1.31 -3.13
N ASP A 81 2.00 -0.28 -3.05
CA ASP A 81 3.46 -0.43 -3.00
C ASP A 81 3.92 -1.23 -1.78
N TYR A 82 3.22 -1.07 -0.65
CA TYR A 82 3.47 -1.86 0.55
C TYR A 82 3.10 -3.34 0.35
N GLN A 83 1.89 -3.62 -0.16
CA GLN A 83 1.38 -4.98 -0.28
C GLN A 83 2.03 -5.78 -1.41
N PHE A 84 2.24 -5.17 -2.57
CA PHE A 84 2.67 -5.87 -3.79
C PHE A 84 4.10 -5.51 -4.20
N GLY A 85 4.67 -4.46 -3.60
CA GLY A 85 5.99 -3.93 -3.94
C GLY A 85 5.95 -2.66 -4.74
N LYS A 86 7.08 -1.95 -4.75
CA LYS A 86 7.27 -0.68 -5.44
C LYS A 86 6.82 -0.75 -6.90
N GLY A 87 5.99 0.21 -7.31
CA GLY A 87 5.45 0.34 -8.66
C GLY A 87 4.04 -0.23 -8.81
N ALA A 88 3.53 -0.96 -7.81
CA ALA A 88 2.14 -1.40 -7.80
C ALA A 88 1.16 -0.23 -7.72
N GLY A 89 1.53 0.83 -6.98
CA GLY A 89 0.75 2.05 -6.89
C GLY A 89 0.50 2.70 -8.25
N ASP A 90 1.54 2.78 -9.08
CA ASP A 90 1.47 3.36 -10.43
C ASP A 90 0.59 2.51 -11.37
N LEU A 91 0.64 1.18 -11.23
CA LEU A 91 -0.16 0.24 -12.04
C LEU A 91 -1.64 0.24 -11.65
N LEU A 92 -1.95 0.37 -10.36
CA LEU A 92 -3.31 0.36 -9.83
C LEU A 92 -3.97 1.74 -9.77
N VAL A 93 -3.20 2.82 -9.76
CA VAL A 93 -3.71 4.20 -9.68
C VAL A 93 -3.04 5.13 -10.71
N PRO A 94 -3.04 4.79 -12.01
CA PRO A 94 -2.54 5.68 -13.07
C PRO A 94 -3.34 6.99 -13.13
N GLU A 95 -2.92 7.93 -13.96
CA GLU A 95 -3.53 9.27 -14.05
C GLU A 95 -5.06 9.23 -14.30
N ASN A 96 -5.52 8.32 -15.18
CA ASN A 96 -6.94 8.16 -15.50
C ASN A 96 -7.75 7.41 -14.42
N ALA A 97 -7.13 6.98 -13.32
CA ALA A 97 -7.83 6.32 -12.22
C ALA A 97 -8.79 7.27 -11.51
N LYS A 98 -10.03 6.81 -11.32
CA LYS A 98 -11.09 7.48 -10.58
C LYS A 98 -11.24 6.85 -9.20
N LEU A 99 -11.03 7.66 -8.17
CA LEU A 99 -11.13 7.25 -6.77
C LEU A 99 -12.43 7.76 -6.16
N LYS A 100 -13.17 6.88 -5.49
CA LYS A 100 -14.42 7.23 -4.78
C LYS A 100 -14.39 6.69 -3.37
N GLY A 101 -14.73 7.52 -2.38
CA GLY A 101 -14.77 7.09 -0.99
C GLY A 101 -14.34 8.18 -0.03
N LYS A 102 -13.91 7.77 1.17
CA LYS A 102 -13.37 8.68 2.19
C LYS A 102 -11.99 8.19 2.64
N PRO A 103 -11.04 9.09 2.91
CA PRO A 103 -9.74 8.70 3.47
C PRO A 103 -9.92 7.82 4.70
N TYR A 104 -9.11 6.76 4.79
CA TYR A 104 -9.12 5.80 5.91
C TYR A 104 -10.47 5.11 6.15
N LYS A 105 -11.36 5.06 5.14
CA LYS A 105 -12.60 4.28 5.13
C LYS A 105 -12.60 3.31 3.93
N LEU A 106 -13.71 3.13 3.25
CA LEU A 106 -13.74 2.46 1.94
C LEU A 106 -13.28 3.44 0.86
N ILE A 107 -12.34 3.01 0.02
CA ILE A 107 -11.94 3.74 -1.20
C ILE A 107 -12.01 2.75 -2.37
N LEU A 108 -12.80 3.06 -3.38
CA LEU A 108 -12.91 2.29 -4.62
C LEU A 108 -11.99 2.92 -5.67
N CYS A 109 -11.16 2.10 -6.33
CA CYS A 109 -10.37 2.51 -7.47
C CYS A 109 -10.97 1.92 -8.75
N GLN A 110 -11.31 2.80 -9.69
CA GLN A 110 -11.83 2.43 -11.01
C GLN A 110 -10.95 3.03 -12.11
N ILE A 111 -10.70 2.26 -13.16
CA ILE A 111 -10.00 2.71 -14.37
C ILE A 111 -10.92 2.42 -15.54
N ASP A 112 -11.23 3.45 -16.33
CA ASP A 112 -12.13 3.37 -17.49
C ASP A 112 -13.49 2.71 -17.17
N GLY A 113 -13.99 2.97 -15.96
CA GLY A 113 -15.28 2.45 -15.47
C GLY A 113 -15.22 1.06 -14.83
N VAL A 114 -14.07 0.38 -14.88
CA VAL A 114 -13.89 -0.96 -14.29
C VAL A 114 -13.17 -0.87 -12.96
N GLN A 115 -13.70 -1.52 -11.93
CA GLN A 115 -13.05 -1.55 -10.61
C GLN A 115 -11.81 -2.44 -10.65
N VAL A 116 -10.68 -1.90 -10.18
CA VAL A 116 -9.39 -2.62 -10.12
C VAL A 116 -9.03 -3.04 -8.72
N CYS A 117 -9.32 -2.21 -7.72
CA CYS A 117 -9.13 -2.56 -6.32
C CYS A 117 -10.03 -1.73 -5.41
N SER A 118 -10.12 -2.13 -4.14
CA SER A 118 -10.71 -1.33 -3.09
C SER A 118 -9.89 -1.39 -1.81
N TYR A 119 -9.64 -0.24 -1.18
CA TYR A 119 -9.09 -0.14 0.16
C TYR A 119 -10.19 -0.34 1.19
N VAL A 120 -9.96 -1.22 2.17
CA VAL A 120 -10.91 -1.53 3.25
C VAL A 120 -10.27 -1.18 4.59
N ALA A 121 -10.84 -0.20 5.30
CA ALA A 121 -10.26 0.30 6.55
C ALA A 121 -10.15 -0.75 7.67
N GLU A 122 -11.08 -1.71 7.73
CA GLU A 122 -11.05 -2.77 8.74
C GLU A 122 -9.81 -3.65 8.62
N SER A 123 -9.37 -3.95 7.39
CA SER A 123 -8.15 -4.72 7.14
C SER A 123 -6.91 -3.86 6.91
N GLY A 124 -7.08 -2.57 6.61
CA GLY A 124 -5.99 -1.68 6.18
C GLY A 124 -5.38 -2.05 4.82
N ASN A 125 -6.03 -2.97 4.09
CA ASN A 125 -5.48 -3.59 2.89
C ASN A 125 -6.30 -3.26 1.64
N LEU A 126 -5.65 -3.33 0.48
CA LEU A 126 -6.31 -3.41 -0.81
C LEU A 126 -6.81 -4.83 -1.07
N SER A 127 -8.06 -4.91 -1.48
CA SER A 127 -8.64 -6.09 -2.12
C SER A 127 -8.63 -5.89 -3.63
N LEU A 128 -8.06 -6.83 -4.37
CA LEU A 128 -8.01 -6.80 -5.82
C LEU A 128 -9.30 -7.34 -6.42
N THR A 129 -9.66 -6.78 -7.57
CA THR A 129 -10.51 -7.45 -8.55
C THR A 129 -9.62 -8.22 -9.53
N LEU A 130 -10.23 -9.00 -10.42
CA LEU A 130 -9.49 -9.69 -11.48
C LEU A 130 -8.69 -8.72 -12.36
N GLU A 131 -9.27 -7.57 -12.72
CA GLU A 131 -8.57 -6.55 -13.52
C GLU A 131 -7.43 -5.87 -12.76
N GLY A 132 -7.56 -5.70 -11.44
CA GLY A 132 -6.45 -5.29 -10.59
C GLY A 132 -5.30 -6.30 -10.62
N GLY A 133 -5.62 -7.58 -10.45
CA GLY A 133 -4.64 -8.67 -10.52
C GLY A 133 -3.88 -8.70 -11.86
N LYS A 134 -4.60 -8.55 -12.98
CA LYS A 134 -3.98 -8.47 -14.32
C LYS A 134 -2.99 -7.31 -14.45
N ARG A 135 -3.32 -6.14 -13.88
CA ARG A 135 -2.45 -4.95 -13.96
C ARG A 135 -1.14 -5.11 -13.22
N ILE A 136 -1.15 -5.77 -12.06
CA ILE A 136 0.05 -5.95 -11.24
C ILE A 136 0.79 -7.27 -11.50
N ALA A 137 0.24 -8.16 -12.34
CA ALA A 137 0.86 -9.45 -12.66
C ALA A 137 2.27 -9.30 -13.26
N SER A 138 2.53 -8.21 -13.99
CA SER A 138 3.85 -7.89 -14.55
C SER A 138 4.93 -7.66 -13.50
N LEU A 139 4.57 -7.38 -12.24
CA LEU A 139 5.53 -7.26 -11.14
C LEU A 139 6.14 -8.62 -10.76
N ASN A 140 5.50 -9.73 -11.14
CA ASN A 140 5.94 -11.09 -10.83
C ASN A 140 6.11 -11.33 -9.31
N ARG A 141 5.13 -10.88 -8.52
CA ARG A 141 5.09 -11.05 -7.06
C ARG A 141 3.70 -11.48 -6.60
N TYR A 142 3.64 -12.20 -5.49
CA TYR A 142 2.41 -12.66 -4.85
C TYR A 142 1.52 -13.51 -5.77
N TRP A 143 2.14 -14.32 -6.63
CA TRP A 143 1.42 -15.22 -7.54
C TRP A 143 1.36 -16.65 -7.00
N VAL A 144 0.29 -17.37 -7.38
CA VAL A 144 0.07 -18.80 -7.12
C VAL A 144 -0.26 -19.47 -8.46
N ARG A 145 0.53 -20.46 -8.86
CA ARG A 145 0.41 -21.15 -10.15
C ARG A 145 -0.39 -22.44 -10.01
N LEU A 146 -1.35 -22.62 -10.90
CA LEU A 146 -2.16 -23.83 -11.04
C LEU A 146 -2.04 -24.40 -12.46
N ASP A 147 -2.10 -25.72 -12.58
CA ASP A 147 -2.19 -26.41 -13.88
C ASP A 147 -3.65 -26.59 -14.32
N VAL A 148 -4.36 -25.46 -14.44
CA VAL A 148 -5.75 -25.41 -14.93
C VAL A 148 -5.98 -24.12 -15.73
N GLU A 149 -6.87 -24.17 -16.72
CA GLU A 149 -7.28 -22.98 -17.48
C GLU A 149 -8.16 -22.03 -16.66
N SER A 150 -9.01 -22.56 -15.78
CA SER A 150 -9.87 -21.78 -14.89
C SER A 150 -10.11 -22.49 -13.56
N VAL A 151 -10.38 -21.71 -12.51
CA VAL A 151 -10.61 -22.25 -11.16
C VAL A 151 -12.09 -22.48 -10.91
N LYS A 152 -12.47 -23.68 -10.45
CA LYS A 152 -13.84 -23.98 -10.04
C LYS A 152 -14.02 -23.76 -8.53
N GLY A 153 -15.17 -23.22 -8.13
CA GLY A 153 -15.50 -22.98 -6.72
C GLY A 153 -14.92 -21.67 -6.16
N GLY A 154 -14.86 -21.58 -4.82
CA GLY A 154 -14.42 -20.38 -4.09
C GLY A 154 -13.09 -20.53 -3.37
N SER A 155 -12.39 -21.64 -3.56
CA SER A 155 -11.16 -21.93 -2.80
C SER A 155 -10.21 -22.79 -3.61
N ILE A 156 -8.91 -22.56 -3.40
CA ILE A 156 -7.81 -23.38 -3.92
C ILE A 156 -7.22 -24.14 -2.74
N PHE A 157 -6.97 -25.43 -2.91
CA PHE A 157 -6.34 -26.28 -1.91
C PHE A 157 -4.87 -26.50 -2.27
N ALA A 158 -4.00 -26.68 -1.27
CA ALA A 158 -2.56 -26.83 -1.45
C ALA A 158 -2.20 -27.94 -2.46
N VAL A 159 -2.93 -29.06 -2.44
CA VAL A 159 -2.77 -30.18 -3.40
C VAL A 159 -2.90 -29.79 -4.88
N GLY A 160 -3.58 -28.69 -5.18
CA GLY A 160 -3.74 -28.18 -6.55
C GLY A 160 -2.71 -27.12 -6.94
N VAL A 161 -1.87 -26.66 -6.00
CA VAL A 161 -0.84 -25.64 -6.25
C VAL A 161 0.40 -26.31 -6.81
N GLN A 162 0.86 -25.85 -7.97
CA GLN A 162 2.10 -26.31 -8.58
C GLN A 162 3.29 -25.57 -8.00
N GLU A 163 3.19 -24.25 -7.97
CA GLU A 163 4.22 -23.34 -7.48
C GLU A 163 3.57 -22.08 -6.90
N ALA A 164 4.24 -21.41 -5.98
CA ALA A 164 3.80 -20.13 -5.44
C ALA A 164 5.01 -19.26 -5.07
N ASP A 165 4.82 -17.93 -5.11
CA ASP A 165 5.83 -16.99 -4.64
C ASP A 165 6.12 -17.20 -3.15
N VAL A 166 7.38 -17.50 -2.82
CA VAL A 166 7.86 -17.74 -1.45
C VAL A 166 7.71 -16.52 -0.53
N ALA A 167 7.52 -15.32 -1.09
CA ALA A 167 7.25 -14.11 -0.33
C ALA A 167 5.84 -14.09 0.29
N ILE A 168 4.89 -14.87 -0.24
CA ILE A 168 3.51 -14.91 0.24
C ILE A 168 3.45 -15.32 1.71
N ARG A 169 2.62 -14.61 2.48
CA ARG A 169 2.26 -14.90 3.87
C ARG A 169 0.75 -15.11 4.01
N PRO A 170 0.31 -15.85 5.05
CA PRO A 170 -1.11 -15.93 5.36
C PRO A 170 -1.72 -14.54 5.55
N GLY A 171 -2.85 -14.32 4.90
CA GLY A 171 -3.58 -13.07 4.90
C GLY A 171 -3.24 -12.12 3.74
N ASP A 172 -2.16 -12.39 2.99
CA ASP A 172 -1.77 -11.60 1.83
C ASP A 172 -2.78 -11.74 0.70
N GLU A 173 -2.84 -10.68 -0.09
CA GLU A 173 -3.61 -10.66 -1.32
C GLU A 173 -2.78 -11.28 -2.45
N VAL A 174 -3.34 -12.27 -3.16
CA VAL A 174 -2.60 -13.07 -4.15
C VAL A 174 -3.28 -13.09 -5.51
N ILE A 175 -2.45 -13.26 -6.54
CA ILE A 175 -2.85 -13.42 -7.94
C ILE A 175 -2.73 -14.90 -8.27
N VAL A 176 -3.77 -15.48 -8.86
CA VAL A 176 -3.75 -16.87 -9.31
C VAL A 176 -3.49 -16.88 -10.81
N ILE A 177 -2.47 -17.61 -11.24
CA ILE A 177 -2.07 -17.73 -12.64
C ILE A 177 -2.11 -19.18 -13.11
N ASN A 178 -2.32 -19.38 -14.41
CA ASN A 178 -2.16 -20.68 -15.05
C ASN A 178 -0.70 -20.90 -15.52
N ASN A 179 -0.45 -22.03 -16.21
CA ASN A 179 0.87 -22.36 -16.76
C ASN A 179 1.37 -21.39 -17.84
N ASP A 180 0.47 -20.70 -18.53
CA ASP A 180 0.79 -19.66 -19.51
C ASP A 180 1.03 -18.27 -18.87
N ASN A 181 1.09 -18.19 -17.53
CA ASN A 181 1.18 -16.97 -16.74
C ASN A 181 -0.03 -16.01 -16.94
N VAL A 182 -1.18 -16.54 -17.36
CA VAL A 182 -2.42 -15.78 -17.48
C VAL A 182 -3.10 -15.72 -16.11
N VAL A 183 -3.57 -14.53 -15.72
CA VAL A 183 -4.32 -14.35 -14.46
C VAL A 183 -5.70 -14.96 -14.59
N ILE A 184 -5.96 -15.99 -13.78
CA ILE A 184 -7.23 -16.73 -13.72
C ILE A 184 -8.04 -16.42 -12.45
N GLY A 185 -7.43 -15.75 -11.47
CA GLY A 185 -8.14 -15.32 -10.27
C GLY A 185 -7.32 -14.42 -9.35
N VAL A 186 -8.00 -13.90 -8.33
CA VAL A 186 -7.40 -13.19 -7.21
C VAL A 186 -8.11 -13.59 -5.92
N GLY A 187 -7.38 -13.56 -4.82
CA GLY A 187 -7.92 -13.97 -3.53
C GLY A 187 -7.01 -13.61 -2.37
N ARG A 188 -7.37 -14.13 -1.21
CA ARG A 188 -6.59 -13.99 0.01
C ARG A 188 -5.92 -15.32 0.35
N SER A 189 -4.64 -15.28 0.66
CA SER A 189 -3.90 -16.44 1.07
C SER A 189 -4.29 -16.91 2.47
N ASP A 190 -4.49 -18.20 2.66
CA ASP A 190 -4.62 -18.87 3.95
C ASP A 190 -3.30 -19.54 4.40
N MET A 191 -2.30 -19.59 3.51
CA MET A 191 -1.00 -20.24 3.73
C MET A 191 0.17 -19.34 3.28
N SER A 192 1.38 -19.62 3.71
CA SER A 192 2.58 -19.07 3.06
C SER A 192 2.81 -19.76 1.71
N GLY A 193 3.50 -19.09 0.78
CA GLY A 193 3.80 -19.70 -0.54
C GLY A 193 4.59 -21.01 -0.43
N ARG A 194 5.44 -21.11 0.60
CA ARG A 194 6.18 -22.34 0.93
C ARG A 194 5.24 -23.48 1.34
N GLU A 195 4.32 -23.21 2.27
CA GLU A 195 3.34 -24.20 2.72
C GLU A 195 2.44 -24.69 1.58
N MET A 196 2.07 -23.79 0.64
CA MET A 196 1.28 -24.20 -0.53
C MET A 196 1.99 -25.25 -1.38
N CYS A 197 3.32 -25.19 -1.48
CA CYS A 197 4.12 -26.13 -2.30
C CYS A 197 4.50 -27.40 -1.52
N GLU A 198 4.67 -27.31 -0.20
CA GLU A 198 5.14 -28.43 0.64
C GLU A 198 3.98 -29.30 1.20
N LEU A 199 2.77 -28.74 1.33
CA LEU A 199 1.63 -29.45 1.92
C LEU A 199 0.72 -30.08 0.85
N ASN A 200 0.19 -31.27 1.16
CA ASN A 200 -0.73 -32.00 0.30
C ASN A 200 -2.22 -31.83 0.69
N ARG A 201 -2.53 -30.93 1.63
CA ARG A 201 -3.89 -30.70 2.14
C ARG A 201 -4.03 -29.31 2.76
N GLY A 202 -5.28 -28.88 2.91
CA GLY A 202 -5.63 -27.59 3.48
C GLY A 202 -5.92 -26.53 2.41
N ARG A 203 -6.71 -25.52 2.78
CA ARG A 203 -7.07 -24.42 1.90
C ARG A 203 -5.86 -23.47 1.78
N ALA A 204 -5.40 -23.25 0.56
CA ALA A 204 -4.28 -22.37 0.24
C ALA A 204 -4.74 -20.93 -0.01
N VAL A 205 -5.81 -20.76 -0.80
CA VAL A 205 -6.33 -19.43 -1.17
C VAL A 205 -7.85 -19.43 -1.11
N THR A 206 -8.41 -18.41 -0.47
CA THR A 206 -9.83 -18.08 -0.56
C THR A 206 -10.03 -17.09 -1.71
N LEU A 207 -10.72 -17.51 -2.77
CA LEU A 207 -10.91 -16.70 -3.98
C LEU A 207 -11.94 -15.61 -3.76
N ARG A 208 -11.69 -14.44 -4.36
CA ARG A 208 -12.66 -13.34 -4.42
C ARG A 208 -13.22 -13.18 -5.82
N HIS A 209 -12.35 -13.03 -6.82
CA HIS A 209 -12.73 -12.89 -8.24
C HIS A 209 -11.95 -13.93 -9.05
N LYS A 210 -12.55 -14.42 -10.13
CA LYS A 210 -11.93 -15.37 -11.06
C LYS A 210 -12.50 -15.20 -12.45
N VAL A 211 -11.77 -15.72 -13.45
CA VAL A 211 -12.32 -15.96 -14.78
C VAL A 211 -13.42 -17.03 -14.66
N GLU A 212 -14.50 -16.89 -15.42
CA GLU A 212 -15.57 -17.89 -15.50
C GLU A 212 -15.12 -19.16 -16.23
#